data_AF-A0A946MV72-F1
#
_entry.id   AF-A0A946MV72-F1
#
_cell.length_a   1.000
_cell.length_b   1.000
_cell.length_c   1.000
_cell.angle_alpha   90.00
_cell.angle_beta   90.00
_cell.angle_gamma   90.00
#
_symmetry.space_group_name_H-M   'P 1'
#
loop_
_entity.id
_entity.type
_entity.pdbx_description
1 polymer ?
#
loop_
_entity_poly.entity_id
_entity_poly.type
_entity_poly.pdbx_seq_one_letter_code
_entity_poly.pdbx_strand_id
1 'polypeptide(L)' 'MKKFLSPLLVLSILLVTGCASDVPMTEEQQAAKYGITVEEFRSEKRAAARMNMSLEEHMKMLDSDDMKMMDHN' A
#
# COMPACT_ATOMS: atom_id res chain seq x y z
N MET A 1 -27.02 25.18 -35.03
CA MET A 1 -26.86 24.04 -34.11
C MET A 1 -25.54 24.17 -33.35
N LYS A 2 -25.47 25.06 -32.34
CA LYS A 2 -24.27 25.15 -31.47
C LYS A 2 -24.49 24.18 -30.32
N LYS A 3 -23.76 23.06 -30.36
CA LYS A 3 -23.81 21.99 -29.37
C LYS A 3 -23.11 22.50 -28.11
N PHE A 4 -23.89 22.97 -27.13
CA PHE A 4 -23.35 23.25 -25.80
C PHE A 4 -23.06 21.91 -25.13
N LEU A 5 -21.84 21.40 -25.26
CA LEU A 5 -21.38 20.29 -24.44
C LEU A 5 -21.45 20.76 -22.99
N SER A 6 -22.32 20.11 -22.21
CA SER A 6 -22.54 20.43 -20.81
C SER A 6 -21.21 20.32 -20.04
N PRO A 7 -20.76 21.40 -19.37
CA PRO A 7 -19.49 21.39 -18.63
C PRO A 7 -19.49 20.36 -17.49
N LEU A 8 -20.67 19.95 -17.00
CA LEU A 8 -20.81 18.85 -16.05
C LEU A 8 -20.27 17.52 -16.60
N LEU A 9 -20.51 17.24 -17.89
CA LEU A 9 -20.14 15.97 -18.50
C LEU A 9 -18.61 15.86 -18.67
N VAL A 10 -17.94 16.98 -18.97
CA VAL A 10 -16.48 17.05 -19.05
C VAL A 10 -15.85 16.89 -17.67
N LEU A 11 -16.45 17.49 -16.63
CA LEU A 11 -15.95 17.38 -15.25
C LEU A 11 -16.05 15.95 -14.69
N SER A 12 -17.09 15.20 -15.07
CA SER A 12 -17.25 13.79 -14.67
C SER A 12 -16.17 12.87 -15.25
N ILE A 13 -15.65 13.17 -16.46
CA ILE A 13 -14.62 12.34 -17.11
C ILE A 13 -13.23 12.58 -16.48
N LEU A 14 -12.96 13.79 -16.02
CA LEU A 14 -11.70 14.14 -15.33
C LEU A 14 -11.58 13.48 -13.95
N LEU A 15 -12.70 13.28 -13.25
CA LEU A 15 -12.69 12.61 -11.93
C LEU A 15 -12.43 11.10 -12.01
N VAL A 16 -12.77 10.46 -13.13
CA VAL A 16 -12.57 9.01 -13.31
C VAL A 16 -11.14 8.66 -13.73
N THR A 17 -10.42 9.58 -14.39
CA THR A 17 -9.03 9.36 -14.83
C THR A 17 -7.99 9.52 -13.71
N GLY A 18 -8.37 10.08 -12.55
CA GLY A 18 -7.47 10.26 -11.41
C GLY A 18 -7.26 9.03 -10.50
N CYS A 19 -7.96 7.92 -10.74
CA CYS A 19 -7.91 6.74 -9.85
C CYS A 19 -6.98 5.60 -10.32
N ALA A 20 -6.23 5.75 -11.42
CA ALA A 20 -5.63 4.59 -12.08
C ALA A 20 -4.17 4.80 -12.51
N SER A 21 -3.27 5.13 -11.58
CA SER A 21 -1.86 5.32 -11.93
C SER A 21 -0.86 4.71 -10.96
N ASP A 22 -1.24 3.63 -10.27
CA ASP A 22 -0.29 2.73 -9.65
C ASP A 22 -0.63 1.31 -10.06
N VAL A 23 0.19 0.74 -10.94
CA VAL A 23 0.16 -0.71 -11.19
C VAL A 23 0.39 -1.38 -9.84
N PRO A 24 -0.50 -2.26 -9.36
CA PRO A 24 -0.28 -2.93 -8.08
C PRO A 24 1.04 -3.69 -8.15
N MET A 25 1.98 -3.34 -7.27
CA MET A 25 3.29 -4.00 -7.20
C MET A 25 3.12 -5.52 -7.05
N THR A 26 4.01 -6.29 -7.65
CA THR A 26 4.03 -7.74 -7.46
C THR A 26 4.52 -8.10 -6.04
N GLU A 27 4.29 -9.32 -5.59
CA GLU A 27 4.75 -9.74 -4.25
C GLU A 27 6.29 -9.74 -4.16
N GLU A 28 6.99 -9.99 -5.26
CA GLU A 28 8.45 -9.91 -5.33
C GLU A 28 8.94 -8.48 -5.13
N GLN A 29 8.28 -7.50 -5.75
CA GLN A 29 8.61 -6.08 -5.59
C GLN A 29 8.29 -5.57 -4.19
N GLN A 30 7.18 -6.04 -3.61
CA GLN A 30 6.79 -5.69 -2.25
C GLN A 30 7.76 -6.30 -1.22
N ALA A 31 8.19 -7.55 -1.41
CA ALA A 31 9.19 -8.18 -0.55
C ALA A 31 10.54 -7.46 -0.63
N ALA A 32 10.95 -7.07 -1.84
CA ALA A 32 12.17 -6.30 -2.06
C ALA A 32 12.19 -4.95 -1.33
N LYS A 33 11.02 -4.29 -1.13
CA LYS A 33 10.89 -3.03 -0.37
C LYS A 33 11.36 -3.18 1.08
N TYR A 34 11.19 -4.35 1.68
CA TYR A 34 11.55 -4.63 3.06
C TYR A 34 12.84 -5.45 3.20
N GLY A 35 13.49 -5.80 2.08
CA GLY A 35 14.71 -6.62 2.09
C GLY A 35 14.48 -8.07 2.53
N ILE A 36 13.25 -8.56 2.46
CA ILE A 36 12.85 -9.92 2.88
C ILE A 36 12.53 -10.81 1.69
N THR A 37 12.45 -12.11 1.92
CA THR A 37 12.01 -13.07 0.91
C THR A 37 10.49 -12.98 0.67
N VAL A 38 10.03 -13.48 -0.48
CA VAL A 38 8.59 -13.54 -0.81
C VAL A 38 7.83 -14.41 0.18
N GLU A 39 8.47 -15.46 0.70
CA GLU A 39 7.85 -16.35 1.69
C GLU A 39 7.65 -15.66 3.02
N GLU A 40 8.66 -14.94 3.52
CA GLU A 40 8.56 -14.08 4.71
C GLU A 40 7.50 -13.01 4.52
N PHE A 41 7.50 -12.32 3.36
CA PHE A 41 6.49 -11.33 3.03
C PHE A 41 5.06 -11.88 3.14
N ARG A 42 4.81 -13.11 2.65
CA ARG A 42 3.51 -13.78 2.78
C ARG A 42 3.18 -14.17 4.21
N SER A 43 4.19 -14.59 4.98
CA SER A 43 4.03 -14.89 6.42
C SER A 43 3.60 -13.65 7.18
N GLU A 44 4.35 -12.55 7.04
CA GLU A 44 4.06 -11.28 7.72
C GLU A 44 2.73 -10.68 7.28
N LYS A 45 2.38 -10.80 6.00
CA LYS A 45 1.05 -10.41 5.50
C LYS A 45 -0.08 -11.17 6.18
N ARG A 46 0.10 -12.46 6.46
CA ARG A 46 -0.89 -13.26 7.21
C ARG A 46 -0.91 -12.89 8.68
N ALA A 47 0.24 -12.58 9.28
CA ALA A 47 0.32 -12.12 10.66
C ALA A 47 -0.41 -10.78 10.83
N ALA A 48 -0.11 -9.79 10.00
CA ALA A 48 -0.78 -8.50 9.95
C ALA A 48 -2.32 -8.65 9.81
N ALA A 49 -2.76 -9.53 8.91
CA ALA A 49 -4.18 -9.83 8.73
C ALA A 49 -4.85 -10.40 9.98
N ARG A 50 -4.16 -11.26 10.74
CA ARG A 50 -4.67 -11.79 12.03
C ARG A 50 -4.79 -10.70 13.09
N MET A 51 -4.01 -9.63 12.96
CA MET A 51 -4.00 -8.50 13.88
C MET A 51 -4.90 -7.34 13.44
N ASN A 52 -5.71 -7.53 12.39
CA ASN A 52 -6.57 -6.49 11.81
C ASN A 52 -5.82 -5.18 11.49
N MET A 53 -4.55 -5.29 11.08
CA MET A 53 -3.72 -4.14 10.70
C MET A 53 -3.18 -4.30 9.29
N SER A 54 -2.74 -3.19 8.69
CA SER A 54 -2.05 -3.25 7.41
C SER A 54 -0.67 -3.88 7.56
N LEU A 55 -0.16 -4.47 6.47
CA LEU A 55 1.20 -5.02 6.45
C LEU A 55 2.26 -3.95 6.75
N GLU A 56 2.04 -2.71 6.29
CA GLU A 56 2.99 -1.62 6.52
C GLU A 56 3.03 -1.20 7.99
N GLU A 57 1.88 -1.14 8.66
CA GLU A 57 1.81 -0.91 10.11
C GLU A 57 2.46 -2.06 10.90
N HIS A 58 2.23 -3.30 10.48
CA HIS A 58 2.85 -4.48 11.07
C HIS A 58 4.38 -4.43 10.98
N MET A 59 4.92 -4.19 9.78
CA MET A 59 6.38 -4.06 9.57
C MET A 59 6.99 -2.92 10.38
N LYS A 60 6.27 -1.80 10.51
CA LYS A 60 6.72 -0.67 11.32
C LYS A 60 6.74 -0.97 12.83
N MET A 61 5.79 -1.79 13.31
CA MET A 61 5.82 -2.27 14.70
C MET A 61 7.04 -3.16 14.94
N LEU A 62 7.36 -4.08 14.02
CA LEU A 62 8.54 -4.95 14.14
C LEU A 62 9.84 -4.14 14.23
N ASP A 63 10.02 -3.15 13.35
CA ASP A 63 11.19 -2.25 13.36
C ASP A 63 11.27 -1.42 14.67
N SER A 64 10.12 -1.00 15.19
CA SER A 64 10.05 -0.23 16.44
C SER A 64 10.32 -1.08 17.69
N ASP A 65 9.90 -2.34 17.69
CA ASP A 65 10.11 -3.27 18.79
C ASP A 65 11.57 -3.74 18.85
N ASP A 66 12.24 -3.92 17.71
CA ASP A 66 13.69 -4.17 17.65
C ASP A 66 14.49 -3.03 18.30
N MET A 67 14.11 -1.77 18.05
CA MET A 67 14.78 -0.61 18.68
C MET A 67 14.56 -0.53 20.20
N LYS A 68 13.37 -0.88 20.70
CA LYS A 68 13.07 -0.82 22.15
C LYS A 68 13.84 -1.86 22.97
N MET A 69 14.24 -2.96 22.36
CA MET A 69 15.05 -3.98 23.04
C MET A 69 16.53 -3.60 23.17
N MET A 70 17.00 -2.59 22.42
CA MET A 70 18.39 -2.10 22.49
C MET A 70 18.60 -0.96 23.50
N ASP A 71 17.54 -0.31 23.98
CA ASP A 71 17.62 0.80 24.96
C ASP A 71 17.67 0.30 26.42
N HIS A 72 17.62 -1.03 26.63
CA HIS A 72 17.62 -1.67 27.94
C HIS A 72 18.97 -2.34 28.32
N ASN A 73 20.10 -1.84 27.81
CA ASN A 73 21.44 -2.31 28.18
C ASN A 73 22.39 -1.19 28.61
#